data_AF-A0A950ZUT3-F1
#
_entry.id   AF-A0A950ZUT3-F1
#
_cell.length_a   1.000
_cell.length_b   1.000
_cell.length_c   1.000
_cell.angle_alpha   90.00
_cell.angle_beta   90.00
_cell.angle_gamma   90.00
#
_symmetry.space_group_name_H-M   'P 1'
#
loop_
_entity.id
_entity.type
_entity.pdbx_description
1 polymer ?
#
loop_
_entity_poly.entity_id
_entity_poly.type
_entity_poly.pdbx_seq_one_letter_code
_entity_poly.pdbx_strand_id
1 'polypeptide(L)' 'MFFREPGLAAVRSLPATWTDVVAVDAFVVISAGRSYFRPEDLLQLALLLKELKARV' A
#
# COMPACT_ATOMS: atom_id res chain seq x y z
N MET A 1 -11.36 -0.33 10.47
CA MET A 1 -10.62 -1.24 11.37
C MET A 1 -9.86 -0.40 12.39
N PHE A 2 -9.87 -0.83 13.65
CA PHE A 2 -9.19 -0.13 14.74
C PHE A 2 -7.94 -0.91 15.15
N PHE A 3 -6.84 -0.23 15.42
CA PHE A 3 -5.59 -0.86 15.88
C PHE A 3 -4.92 -0.02 16.96
N ARG A 4 -4.06 -0.67 17.74
CA ARG A 4 -3.22 -0.02 18.75
C ARG A 4 -1.81 0.11 18.22
N GLU A 5 -1.31 1.34 18.17
CA GLU A 5 0.08 1.63 17.86
C GLU A 5 0.91 1.59 19.16
N PRO A 6 2.01 0.82 19.22
CA PRO A 6 2.86 0.80 20.40
C PRO A 6 3.36 2.19 20.77
N GLY A 7 3.29 2.56 22.05
CA GLY A 7 3.71 3.87 22.54
C GLY A 7 2.63 4.96 22.44
N LEU A 8 1.48 4.70 21.81
CA LEU A 8 0.33 5.61 21.82
C LEU A 8 -0.80 5.08 22.71
N ALA A 9 -1.38 5.98 23.52
CA ALA A 9 -2.51 5.65 24.39
C ALA A 9 -3.82 5.47 23.62
N ALA A 10 -4.03 6.30 22.59
CA ALA A 10 -5.25 6.34 21.80
C ALA A 10 -5.29 5.24 20.73
N VAL A 11 -6.49 4.70 20.50
CA VAL A 11 -6.76 3.77 19.39
C VAL A 11 -6.85 4.56 18.08
N ARG A 12 -6.28 4.01 17.01
CA ARG A 12 -6.32 4.59 15.67
C ARG A 12 -7.27 3.79 14.78
N SER A 13 -7.78 4.43 13.73
CA SER A 13 -8.64 3.81 12.74
C SER A 13 -8.06 3.93 11.34
N LEU A 14 -8.15 2.85 10.57
CA LEU A 14 -7.88 2.81 9.13
C LEU A 14 -9.12 2.25 8.42
N PRO A 15 -9.46 2.68 7.20
CA PRO A 15 -10.43 1.95 6.38
C PRO A 15 -10.05 0.47 6.29
N ALA A 16 -11.02 -0.43 6.47
CA ALA A 16 -10.74 -1.87 6.42
C ALA A 16 -10.20 -2.29 5.04
N THR A 17 -10.64 -1.61 3.97
CA THR A 17 -10.17 -1.77 2.59
C THR A 17 -8.70 -1.40 2.38
N TRP A 18 -8.06 -0.74 3.34
CA TRP A 18 -6.62 -0.44 3.32
C TRP A 18 -5.79 -1.47 4.09
N THR A 19 -6.44 -2.51 4.62
CA THR A 19 -5.81 -3.61 5.33
C THR A 19 -6.15 -4.93 4.65
N ASP A 20 -5.43 -5.98 4.99
CA ASP A 20 -5.69 -7.37 4.58
C ASP A 20 -6.85 -8.03 5.37
N VAL A 21 -7.47 -7.31 6.32
CA VAL A 21 -8.59 -7.80 7.14
C VAL A 21 -9.82 -8.15 6.31
N VAL A 22 -10.02 -7.49 5.17
CA VAL A 22 -11.13 -7.79 4.25
C VAL A 22 -10.59 -8.37 2.96
N ALA A 23 -11.42 -9.18 2.30
CA ALA A 23 -11.07 -9.72 1.00
C ALA A 23 -10.77 -8.59 0.00
N VAL A 24 -9.85 -8.89 -0.93
CA VAL A 24 -9.48 -7.97 -2.01
C VAL A 24 -10.71 -7.64 -2.85
N ASP A 25 -10.86 -6.37 -3.20
CA ASP A 25 -11.97 -5.88 -4.02
C ASP A 25 -12.04 -6.65 -5.37
N ALA A 26 -13.26 -7.01 -5.79
CA ALA A 26 -13.48 -7.79 -7.00
C ALA A 26 -12.94 -7.11 -8.26
N PHE A 27 -12.97 -5.77 -8.33
CA PHE A 27 -12.37 -5.02 -9.43
C PHE A 27 -10.86 -5.25 -9.50
N VAL A 28 -10.17 -5.22 -8.35
CA VAL A 28 -8.73 -5.48 -8.28
C VAL A 28 -8.43 -6.89 -8.75
N VAL A 29 -9.19 -7.90 -8.30
CA VAL A 29 -9.03 -9.30 -8.73
C VAL A 29 -9.25 -9.44 -10.24
N ILE A 30 -10.36 -8.91 -10.77
CA ILE A 30 -10.73 -9.02 -12.19
C ILE A 30 -9.75 -8.25 -13.08
N SER A 31 -9.21 -7.12 -12.59
CA SER A 31 -8.23 -6.33 -13.33
C SER A 31 -6.95 -7.11 -13.62
N ALA A 32 -6.63 -8.13 -12.82
CA ALA A 32 -5.49 -9.03 -12.99
C ALA A 32 -4.18 -8.30 -13.33
N GLY A 33 -3.92 -7.18 -12.66
CA GLY A 33 -2.70 -6.41 -12.86
C GLY A 33 -2.67 -5.51 -14.09
N ARG A 34 -3.80 -5.29 -14.78
CA ARG A 34 -3.89 -4.39 -15.95
C ARG A 34 -4.04 -2.90 -15.60
N SER A 35 -3.86 -2.54 -14.33
CA SER A 35 -3.75 -1.13 -13.94
C SER A 35 -2.38 -0.59 -14.34
N TYR A 36 -2.35 0.56 -15.03
CA TYR A 36 -1.09 1.24 -15.35
C TYR A 36 -0.32 1.71 -14.10
N PHE A 37 -1.02 1.88 -12.98
CA PHE A 37 -0.46 2.41 -11.73
C PHE A 37 -0.76 1.43 -10.59
N ARG A 38 0.00 0.34 -10.51
CA ARG A 38 -0.07 -0.59 -9.38
C ARG A 38 0.80 -0.08 -8.23
N PRO A 39 0.31 -0.12 -6.98
CA PRO A 39 1.10 0.33 -5.83
C PRO A 39 2.48 -0.32 -5.74
N GLU A 40 2.59 -1.61 -6.06
CA GLU A 40 3.84 -2.38 -6.01
C GLU A 40 4.85 -1.86 -7.04
N ASP A 41 4.40 -1.66 -8.29
CA ASP A 41 5.24 -1.13 -9.37
C ASP A 41 5.70 0.30 -9.06
N LEU A 42 4.81 1.13 -8.51
CA LEU A 42 5.13 2.50 -8.13
C LEU A 42 6.14 2.55 -6.98
N LEU A 43 6.04 1.64 -6.02
CA LEU A 43 7.00 1.53 -4.93
C LEU A 43 8.37 1.10 -5.44
N GLN A 44 8.41 0.11 -6.33
CA GLN A 44 9.65 -0.31 -7.00
C GLN A 44 10.27 0.83 -7.81
N LEU A 45 9.46 1.57 -8.57
CA LEU A 45 9.92 2.74 -9.31
C LEU A 45 10.49 3.81 -8.37
N ALA A 46 9.82 4.09 -7.25
CA ALA A 46 10.30 5.06 -6.27
C ALA A 46 11.67 4.66 -5.68
N LEU A 47 11.86 3.37 -5.40
CA LEU A 47 13.15 2.83 -4.95
C LEU A 47 14.22 2.97 -6.02
N LEU A 48 13.91 2.61 -7.27
CA LEU A 48 14.83 2.78 -8.41
C LEU A 48 15.25 4.25 -8.59
N LEU A 49 14.30 5.18 -8.54
CA LEU A 49 14.57 6.61 -8.66
C LEU A 49 15.46 7.10 -7.51
N LYS A 50 15.25 6.61 -6.29
CA LYS A 50 16.10 6.92 -5.14
C LYS A 50 17.53 6.45 -5.36
N GLU A 51 17.72 5.24 -5.87
CA GLU A 51 19.05 4.71 -6.19
C GLU A 51 19.74 5.50 -7.30
N LEU A 52 19.04 5.82 -8.38
CA LEU A 52 19.59 6.58 -9.50
C LEU A 52 20.04 7.98 -9.05
N LYS A 53 19.24 8.65 -8.22
CA LYS A 53 19.60 9.96 -7.65
C LYS A 53 20.83 9.91 -6.75
N ALA A 54 21.09 8.78 -6.08
CA ALA A 54 22.26 8.64 -5.22
C ALA A 54 23.57 8.36 -5.99
N ARG A 55 23.49 8.08 -7.31
CA ARG A 55 24.63 7.76 -8.18
C ARG A 55 25.13 8.96 -8.99
N VAL A 56 24.41 10.08 -8.94
CA VAL A 56 24.75 11.35 -9.61
C VAL A 56 25.26 12.33 -8.56
#